data_AF-A0A074LM36-F1
#
_entry.id   AF-A0A074LM36-F1
#
_cell.length_a   1.000
_cell.length_b   1.000
_cell.length_c   1.000
_cell.angle_alpha   90.00
_cell.angle_beta   90.00
_cell.angle_gamma   90.00
#
_symmetry.space_group_name_H-M   'P 1'
#
loop_
_entity.id
_entity.type
_entity.pdbx_description
1 polymer ?
#
loop_
_entity_poly.entity_id
_entity_poly.type
_entity_poly.pdbx_seq_one_letter_code
_entity_poly.pdbx_strand_id
1 'polypeptide(L)'
;MSSGMLADIAQIFIDQVSSEWGLDYSEESLKQVDRLVNLVSEPGHTPDPTLVLSIGAYLGETTVRLLGGEWKLDEEDIADSSVLVNDCEMWPFRRAGQRIYYGTERPLYAWYEMAKSAQTGEIKMLLQAQEQVTMIRPTGQDPLILKVEKTKK
;
A
#
# COMPACT_ATOMS: atom_id res chain seq x y z
N MET A 1 4.44 20.31 -4.03
CA MET A 1 3.29 19.52 -4.51
C MET A 1 2.19 19.58 -3.44
N SER A 2 0.90 19.48 -3.77
CA SER A 2 -0.18 19.54 -2.78
C SER A 2 -0.79 18.14 -2.55
N SER A 3 -1.30 17.89 -1.35
CA SER A 3 -2.00 16.64 -1.00
C SER A 3 -3.23 16.38 -1.89
N GLY A 4 -3.82 17.44 -2.46
CA GLY A 4 -4.91 17.33 -3.44
C GLY A 4 -4.56 16.48 -4.65
N MET A 5 -3.30 16.50 -5.12
CA MET A 5 -2.86 15.66 -6.24
C MET A 5 -3.00 14.15 -5.94
N LEU A 6 -2.66 13.71 -4.71
CA LEU A 6 -2.78 12.30 -4.34
C LEU A 6 -4.24 11.87 -4.18
N ALA A 7 -5.09 12.76 -3.66
CA ALA A 7 -6.53 12.54 -3.63
C ALA A 7 -7.11 12.43 -5.06
N ASP A 8 -6.66 13.27 -6.00
CA ASP A 8 -7.07 13.22 -7.40
C ASP A 8 -6.63 11.91 -8.08
N ILE A 9 -5.39 11.45 -7.84
CA ILE A 9 -4.91 10.15 -8.35
C ILE A 9 -5.76 9.00 -7.79
N ALA A 10 -6.07 9.05 -6.49
CA ALA A 10 -6.93 8.05 -5.87
C ALA A 10 -8.34 8.04 -6.49
N GLN A 11 -8.90 9.22 -6.80
CA GLN A 11 -10.20 9.33 -7.45
C GLN A 11 -10.17 8.82 -8.89
N ILE A 12 -9.13 9.15 -9.66
CA ILE A 12 -8.94 8.62 -11.02
C ILE A 12 -8.90 7.09 -11.00
N PHE A 13 -8.21 6.50 -10.02
CA PHE A 13 -8.16 5.05 -9.86
C PHE A 13 -9.56 4.46 -9.61
N ILE A 14 -10.36 5.06 -8.73
CA ILE A 14 -11.75 4.64 -8.50
C ILE A 14 -12.54 4.70 -9.81
N ASP A 15 -12.46 5.82 -10.52
CA ASP A 15 -13.24 6.04 -11.75
C ASP A 15 -12.90 4.98 -12.81
N GLN A 16 -11.62 4.61 -12.94
CA GLN A 16 -11.12 3.60 -13.88
C GLN A 16 -11.67 2.19 -13.60
N VAL A 17 -11.91 1.84 -12.33
CA VAL A 17 -12.34 0.49 -11.92
C VAL A 17 -13.79 0.43 -11.45
N SER A 18 -14.48 1.57 -11.45
CA SER A 18 -15.82 1.79 -10.88
C SER A 18 -16.88 0.84 -11.42
N SER A 19 -16.85 0.52 -12.72
CA SER A 19 -17.87 -0.31 -13.38
C SER A 19 -17.93 -1.75 -12.88
N GLU A 20 -16.84 -2.26 -12.31
CA GLU A 20 -16.74 -3.66 -11.90
C GLU A 20 -16.50 -3.83 -10.38
N TRP A 21 -15.86 -2.85 -9.74
CA TRP A 21 -15.35 -3.03 -8.37
C TRP A 21 -16.06 -2.17 -7.31
N GLY A 22 -16.77 -1.11 -7.71
CA GLY A 22 -17.56 -0.29 -6.79
C GLY A 22 -16.78 0.26 -5.60
N LEU A 23 -15.59 0.84 -5.83
CA LEU A 23 -14.73 1.37 -4.78
C LEU A 23 -15.23 2.72 -4.25
N ASP A 24 -15.18 2.91 -2.94
CA ASP A 24 -15.78 4.06 -2.24
C ASP A 24 -14.98 4.55 -1.02
N TYR A 25 -13.69 4.23 -0.94
CA TYR A 25 -12.83 4.50 0.23
C TYR A 25 -13.29 3.82 1.53
N SER A 26 -14.20 2.84 1.49
CA SER A 26 -14.52 2.03 2.67
C SER A 26 -13.44 0.99 3.00
N GLU A 27 -13.48 0.47 4.21
CA GLU A 27 -12.61 -0.64 4.63
C GLU A 27 -12.80 -1.89 3.75
N GLU A 28 -14.03 -2.16 3.33
CA GLU A 28 -14.32 -3.31 2.45
C GLU A 28 -13.74 -3.09 1.05
N SER A 29 -13.73 -1.83 0.56
CA SER A 29 -13.11 -1.48 -0.71
C SER A 29 -11.60 -1.77 -0.73
N LEU A 30 -10.89 -1.70 0.40
CA LEU A 30 -9.47 -2.15 0.45
C LEU A 30 -9.32 -3.65 0.17
N LYS A 31 -10.25 -4.48 0.64
CA LYS A 31 -10.28 -5.91 0.32
C LYS A 31 -10.62 -6.15 -1.15
N GLN A 32 -11.47 -5.30 -1.73
CA GLN A 32 -11.73 -5.33 -3.18
C GLN A 32 -10.48 -4.98 -3.98
N VAL A 33 -9.69 -3.98 -3.57
CA VAL A 33 -8.41 -3.67 -4.21
C VAL A 33 -7.43 -4.83 -4.09
N ASP A 34 -7.37 -5.51 -2.93
CA ASP A 34 -6.56 -6.73 -2.78
C ASP A 34 -6.97 -7.83 -3.78
N ARG A 35 -8.27 -7.97 -4.07
CA ARG A 35 -8.81 -8.91 -5.08
C ARG A 35 -8.46 -8.45 -6.51
N LEU A 36 -8.60 -7.16 -6.81
CA LEU A 36 -8.24 -6.58 -8.10
C LEU A 36 -6.76 -6.79 -8.41
N VAL A 37 -5.86 -6.58 -7.44
CA VAL A 37 -4.41 -6.81 -7.62
C VAL A 37 -4.11 -8.25 -8.04
N ASN A 38 -4.83 -9.24 -7.49
CA ASN A 38 -4.66 -10.64 -7.90
C ASN A 38 -5.10 -10.91 -9.35
N LEU A 39 -6.01 -10.08 -9.88
CA LEU A 39 -6.48 -10.21 -11.26
C LEU A 39 -5.51 -9.55 -12.26
N VAL A 40 -4.92 -8.43 -11.89
CA VAL A 40 -4.15 -7.57 -12.81
C VAL A 40 -2.64 -7.65 -12.65
N SER A 41 -2.14 -8.41 -11.68
CA SER A 41 -0.70 -8.58 -11.45
C SER A 41 -0.31 -10.02 -11.15
N GLU A 42 0.94 -10.36 -11.47
CA GLU A 42 1.53 -11.66 -11.16
C GLU A 42 2.71 -11.49 -10.18
N PRO A 43 2.69 -12.17 -9.02
CA PRO A 43 3.78 -12.09 -8.05
C PRO A 43 5.15 -12.45 -8.63
N GLY A 44 6.20 -11.84 -8.10
CA GLY A 44 7.59 -12.03 -8.52
C GLY A 44 8.02 -11.19 -9.73
N HIS A 45 7.10 -10.48 -10.38
CA HIS A 45 7.42 -9.52 -11.43
C HIS A 45 7.61 -8.11 -10.86
N THR A 46 8.51 -7.34 -11.48
CA THR A 46 8.71 -5.93 -11.14
C THR A 46 7.36 -5.18 -11.21
N PRO A 47 6.93 -4.51 -10.14
CA PRO A 47 5.66 -3.78 -10.13
C PRO A 47 5.64 -2.66 -11.17
N ASP A 48 4.53 -2.52 -11.91
CA ASP A 48 4.31 -1.36 -12.77
C ASP A 48 4.21 -0.08 -11.91
N PRO A 49 5.05 0.94 -12.14
CA PRO A 49 5.05 2.16 -11.35
C PRO A 49 3.70 2.90 -11.34
N THR A 50 2.95 2.86 -12.45
CA THR A 50 1.64 3.53 -12.55
C THR A 50 0.60 2.84 -11.67
N LEU A 51 0.60 1.51 -11.67
CA LEU A 51 -0.25 0.70 -10.80
C LEU A 51 0.10 0.91 -9.31
N VAL A 52 1.40 0.93 -8.97
CA VAL A 52 1.88 1.24 -7.61
C VAL A 52 1.39 2.62 -7.16
N LEU A 53 1.53 3.63 -8.02
CA LEU A 53 1.11 5.00 -7.72
C LEU A 53 -0.41 5.06 -7.49
N SER A 54 -1.20 4.44 -8.35
CA SER A 54 -2.67 4.44 -8.26
C SER A 54 -3.17 3.76 -6.99
N ILE A 55 -2.65 2.56 -6.71
CA ILE A 55 -3.05 1.77 -5.52
C ILE A 55 -2.53 2.42 -4.24
N GLY A 56 -1.29 2.92 -4.25
CA GLY A 56 -0.69 3.61 -3.10
C GLY A 56 -1.44 4.89 -2.75
N ALA A 57 -1.80 5.69 -3.75
CA ALA A 57 -2.62 6.88 -3.54
C ALA A 57 -3.98 6.52 -2.95
N TYR A 58 -4.66 5.51 -3.51
CA TYR A 58 -5.94 5.04 -2.98
C TYR A 58 -5.84 4.52 -1.54
N LEU A 59 -4.83 3.71 -1.23
CA LEU A 59 -4.59 3.18 0.12
C LEU A 59 -4.35 4.31 1.13
N GLY A 60 -3.46 5.25 0.79
CA GLY A 60 -3.15 6.37 1.67
C GLY A 60 -4.34 7.30 1.86
N GLU A 61 -5.07 7.63 0.79
CA GLU A 61 -6.25 8.49 0.85
C GLU A 61 -7.39 7.84 1.64
N THR A 62 -7.62 6.55 1.46
CA THR A 62 -8.56 5.78 2.29
C THR A 62 -8.19 5.88 3.78
N THR A 63 -6.90 5.77 4.09
CA THR A 63 -6.39 5.81 5.46
C THR A 63 -6.54 7.21 6.08
N VAL A 64 -6.19 8.25 5.32
CA VAL A 64 -6.39 9.65 5.71
C VAL A 64 -7.87 9.91 6.04
N ARG A 65 -8.79 9.48 5.16
CA ARG A 65 -10.23 9.69 5.33
C ARG A 65 -10.82 8.95 6.52
N LEU A 66 -10.45 7.68 6.70
CA LEU A 66 -11.06 6.84 7.73
C LEU A 66 -10.43 7.06 9.12
N LEU A 67 -9.13 7.37 9.18
CA LEU A 67 -8.39 7.46 10.44
C LEU A 67 -7.98 8.89 10.83
N GLY A 68 -8.30 9.90 10.00
CA GLY A 68 -8.00 11.31 10.27
C GLY A 68 -6.51 11.64 10.18
N GLY A 69 -5.77 10.97 9.29
CA GLY A 69 -4.35 11.21 9.06
C GLY A 69 -4.05 12.39 8.14
N GLU A 70 -2.76 12.64 7.90
CA GLU A 70 -2.30 13.65 6.95
C GLU A 70 -1.21 13.11 6.02
N TRP A 71 -1.17 13.60 4.79
CA TRP A 71 -0.10 13.29 3.85
C TRP A 71 1.17 14.08 4.18
N LYS A 72 2.30 13.38 4.25
CA LYS A 72 3.65 13.96 4.24
C LYS A 72 4.28 13.64 2.90
N LEU A 73 4.36 14.66 2.06
CA LEU A 73 4.85 14.51 0.69
C LEU A 73 6.38 14.51 0.67
N ASP A 74 6.93 13.60 -0.12
CA ASP A 74 8.34 13.63 -0.49
C ASP A 74 8.51 14.51 -1.74
N GLU A 75 9.53 15.39 -1.74
CA GLU A 75 9.76 16.36 -2.80
C GLU A 75 10.53 15.78 -3.99
N GLU A 76 11.28 14.69 -3.78
CA GLU A 76 12.14 14.07 -4.78
C GLU A 76 11.44 12.91 -5.49
N ASP A 77 10.73 12.06 -4.74
CA ASP A 77 10.06 10.87 -5.24
C ASP A 77 8.68 10.71 -4.60
N ILE A 78 7.63 10.97 -5.38
CA ILE A 78 6.24 10.86 -4.90
C ILE A 78 5.93 9.48 -4.31
N ALA A 79 6.59 8.41 -4.78
CA ALA A 79 6.41 7.05 -4.27
C ALA A 79 7.03 6.83 -2.87
N ASP A 80 7.76 7.81 -2.34
CA ASP A 80 8.25 7.82 -0.95
C ASP A 80 7.40 8.69 -0.02
N SER A 81 6.34 9.32 -0.52
CA SER A 81 5.38 10.04 0.31
C SER A 81 4.68 9.10 1.30
N SER A 82 4.41 9.61 2.50
CA SER A 82 3.87 8.86 3.63
C SER A 82 2.56 9.49 4.15
N VAL A 83 1.83 8.73 4.96
CA VAL A 83 0.67 9.20 5.72
C VAL A 83 1.02 9.14 7.20
N LEU A 84 0.78 10.23 7.91
CA LEU A 84 0.92 10.31 9.36
C LEU A 84 -0.46 10.13 10.01
N VAL A 85 -0.59 9.11 10.87
CA VAL A 85 -1.80 8.85 11.67
C VAL A 85 -1.37 8.71 13.13
N ASN A 86 -1.73 9.67 14.00
CA ASN A 86 -1.40 9.65 15.43
C ASN A 86 0.08 9.31 15.74
N ASP A 87 1.01 10.06 15.14
CA ASP A 87 2.46 9.88 15.24
C ASP A 87 3.00 8.58 14.63
N CYS A 88 2.18 7.79 13.93
CA CYS A 88 2.62 6.66 13.12
C CYS A 88 2.73 7.10 11.66
N GLU A 89 3.95 7.12 11.14
CA GLU A 89 4.23 7.42 9.75
C GLU A 89 4.17 6.12 8.94
N MET A 90 3.43 6.12 7.83
CA MET A 90 3.18 4.92 7.05
C MET A 90 3.36 5.17 5.56
N TRP A 91 3.93 4.21 4.82
CA TRP A 91 4.30 4.39 3.41
C TRP A 91 3.40 3.57 2.45
N PRO A 92 2.27 4.14 1.98
CA PRO A 92 1.27 3.39 1.24
C PRO A 92 1.76 2.93 -0.14
N PHE A 93 2.58 3.71 -0.85
CA PHE A 93 3.15 3.33 -2.15
C PHE A 93 4.11 2.15 -2.03
N ARG A 94 4.98 2.16 -1.00
CA ARG A 94 5.86 1.04 -0.70
C ARG A 94 5.04 -0.21 -0.38
N ARG A 95 3.96 -0.08 0.39
CA ARG A 95 3.05 -1.20 0.66
C ARG A 95 2.40 -1.73 -0.61
N ALA A 96 1.93 -0.85 -1.50
CA ALA A 96 1.36 -1.25 -2.79
C ALA A 96 2.37 -2.02 -3.65
N GLY A 97 3.60 -1.52 -3.77
CA GLY A 97 4.68 -2.21 -4.47
C GLY A 97 4.98 -3.60 -3.89
N GLN A 98 5.06 -3.71 -2.56
CA GLN A 98 5.24 -4.99 -1.88
C GLN A 98 4.07 -5.95 -2.12
N ARG A 99 2.83 -5.45 -2.08
CA ARG A 99 1.64 -6.26 -2.34
C ARG A 99 1.63 -6.83 -3.76
N ILE A 100 2.03 -6.02 -4.75
CA ILE A 100 2.11 -6.44 -6.15
C ILE A 100 3.23 -7.48 -6.33
N TYR A 101 4.41 -7.21 -5.74
CA TYR A 101 5.57 -8.07 -5.91
C TYR A 101 5.45 -9.40 -5.14
N TYR A 102 5.09 -9.38 -3.86
CA TYR A 102 5.04 -10.58 -3.00
C TYR A 102 3.67 -11.28 -3.00
N GLY A 103 2.66 -10.72 -3.68
CA GLY A 103 1.32 -11.28 -3.68
C GLY A 103 0.62 -11.15 -2.33
N THR A 104 -0.20 -12.14 -1.97
CA THR A 104 -1.11 -12.08 -0.82
C THR A 104 -0.43 -12.13 0.55
N GLU A 105 0.90 -12.33 0.61
CA GLU A 105 1.67 -12.27 1.87
C GLU A 105 1.65 -10.88 2.51
N ARG A 106 1.36 -9.83 1.72
CA ARG A 106 1.35 -8.44 2.16
C ARG A 106 0.04 -7.72 1.80
N PRO A 107 -1.14 -8.15 2.29
CA PRO A 107 -2.43 -7.55 1.91
C PRO A 107 -2.49 -6.05 2.22
N LEU A 108 -3.18 -5.26 1.41
CA LEU A 108 -3.41 -3.85 1.68
C LEU A 108 -4.28 -3.67 2.92
N TYR A 109 -5.34 -4.47 3.05
CA TYR A 109 -6.25 -4.40 4.20
C TYR A 109 -5.54 -4.66 5.53
N ALA A 110 -4.61 -5.62 5.57
CA ALA A 110 -3.84 -5.92 6.78
C ALA A 110 -2.97 -4.74 7.24
N TRP A 111 -2.49 -3.92 6.31
CA TRP A 111 -1.73 -2.70 6.63
C TRP A 111 -2.65 -1.61 7.20
N TYR A 112 -3.86 -1.47 6.68
CA TYR A 112 -4.85 -0.53 7.22
C TYR A 112 -5.29 -0.92 8.64
N GLU A 113 -5.54 -2.21 8.91
CA GLU A 113 -5.88 -2.69 10.25
C GLU A 113 -4.77 -2.41 11.27
N MET A 114 -3.52 -2.42 10.83
CA MET A 114 -2.38 -2.01 11.66
C MET A 114 -2.42 -0.51 11.97
N ALA A 115 -2.69 0.34 10.98
CA ALA A 115 -2.89 1.78 11.16
C ALA A 115 -4.01 2.07 12.18
N LYS A 116 -5.14 1.37 12.02
CA LYS A 116 -6.32 1.47 12.89
C LYS A 116 -6.03 1.02 14.32
N SER A 117 -5.26 -0.05 14.50
CA SER A 117 -4.81 -0.52 15.82
C SER A 117 -3.79 0.41 16.49
N ALA A 118 -3.05 1.21 15.71
CA ALA A 118 -2.17 2.26 16.25
C ALA A 118 -2.99 3.34 16.98
N GLN A 119 -4.20 3.61 16.50
CA GLN A 119 -5.16 4.56 17.08
C GLN A 119 -5.62 4.16 18.49
N THR A 120 -5.68 2.86 18.78
CA THR A 120 -6.18 2.32 20.06
C THR A 120 -5.09 2.10 21.11
N GLY A 121 -3.82 2.37 20.79
CA GLY A 121 -2.69 2.31 21.72
C GLY A 121 -2.09 0.91 21.92
N GLU A 122 -2.56 -0.12 21.23
CA GLU A 122 -2.17 -1.51 21.51
C GLU A 122 -0.90 -1.97 20.78
N ILE A 123 -0.43 -1.31 19.71
CA ILE A 123 0.55 -1.92 18.79
C ILE A 123 1.67 -0.97 18.31
N LYS A 124 2.26 -0.14 19.18
CA LYS A 124 3.34 0.78 18.74
C LYS A 124 4.65 0.05 18.34
N MET A 125 4.98 -1.10 18.95
CA MET A 125 6.23 -1.82 18.68
C MET A 125 6.21 -2.70 17.42
N LEU A 126 5.09 -3.34 17.05
CA LEU A 126 5.04 -4.19 15.85
C LEU A 126 4.97 -3.35 14.56
N LEU A 127 4.42 -2.13 14.64
CA LEU A 127 4.42 -1.16 13.55
C LEU A 127 5.85 -0.80 13.14
N GLN A 128 6.69 -0.41 14.10
CA GLN A 128 8.10 -0.07 13.86
C GLN A 128 8.90 -1.22 13.21
N ALA A 129 8.63 -2.47 13.59
CA ALA A 129 9.31 -3.63 13.01
C ALA A 129 8.88 -3.92 11.56
N GLN A 130 7.59 -3.73 11.22
CA GLN A 130 7.14 -3.87 9.83
C GLN A 130 7.54 -2.66 8.97
N GLU A 131 7.61 -1.46 9.53
CA GLU A 131 8.08 -0.27 8.82
C GLU A 131 9.50 -0.46 8.28
N GLN A 132 10.38 -1.07 9.08
CA GLN A 132 11.73 -1.46 8.65
C GLN A 132 11.72 -2.44 7.47
N VAL A 133 10.72 -3.31 7.38
CA VAL A 133 10.52 -4.23 6.24
C VAL A 133 9.94 -3.47 5.03
N THR A 134 9.11 -2.44 5.24
CA THR A 134 8.59 -1.58 4.16
C THR A 134 9.63 -0.59 3.61
N MET A 135 10.73 -0.35 4.31
CA MET A 135 11.87 0.44 3.82
C MET A 135 12.61 -0.23 2.67
N ILE A 136 12.40 -1.53 2.47
CA ILE A 136 12.97 -2.30 1.38
C ILE A 136 12.07 -2.11 0.15
N ARG A 137 12.55 -1.36 -0.84
CA ARG A 137 11.92 -1.26 -2.15
C ARG A 137 12.11 -2.60 -2.88
N PRO A 138 11.04 -3.29 -3.33
CA PRO A 138 11.18 -4.45 -4.19
C PRO A 138 11.73 -4.00 -5.55
N THR A 139 13.05 -3.97 -5.67
CA THR A 139 13.80 -3.54 -6.86
C THR A 139 13.99 -4.67 -7.88
N GLY A 140 13.46 -5.86 -7.59
CA GLY A 140 13.80 -7.10 -8.32
C GLY A 140 15.22 -7.63 -8.04
N GLN A 141 16.02 -6.91 -7.25
CA GLN A 141 17.35 -7.32 -6.77
C GLN A 141 17.40 -7.43 -5.24
N ASP A 142 16.27 -7.77 -4.64
CA ASP A 142 16.19 -7.84 -3.19
C ASP A 142 17.08 -8.97 -2.63
N PRO A 143 18.02 -8.69 -1.71
CA PRO A 143 18.90 -9.71 -1.14
C PRO A 143 18.16 -10.77 -0.30
N LEU A 144 16.86 -10.57 -0.04
CA LEU A 144 15.98 -11.53 0.64
C LEU A 144 15.37 -12.58 -0.28
N ILE A 145 15.66 -12.56 -1.59
CA ILE A 145 15.33 -13.67 -2.50
C ILE A 145 16.34 -14.81 -2.29
N LEU A 146 16.28 -15.46 -1.13
CA LEU A 146 16.69 -16.86 -1.05
C LEU A 146 15.68 -17.63 -1.87
N LYS A 147 16.04 -17.95 -3.13
CA LYS A 147 15.29 -18.86 -3.99
C LYS A 147 14.95 -20.09 -3.17
N VAL A 148 13.67 -20.26 -2.84
CA VAL A 148 13.16 -21.58 -2.46
C VAL A 148 13.23 -22.41 -3.73
N GLU A 149 14.38 -23.03 -3.96
CA GLU A 149 14.49 -24.11 -4.93
C GLU A 149 13.50 -25.18 -4.47
N LYS A 150 12.38 -25.29 -5.21
CA LYS A 150 11.51 -26.44 -5.11
C LYS A 150 12.37 -27.67 -5.38
N THR A 151 12.74 -28.38 -4.32
CA THR A 151 13.27 -29.73 -4.41
C THR A 151 12.20 -30.57 -5.07
N LYS A 152 12.40 -30.89 -6.35
CA LYS A 152 11.58 -31.90 -7.03
C LYS A 152 11.83 -33.23 -6.32
N LYS A 153 10.72 -33.86 -5.91
CA LYS A 153 10.66 -35.26 -5.50
C LYS A 153 11.09 -36.18 -6.64
#